data_AF-A0A077MA41-F1
#
_entry.id   AF-A0A077MA41-F1
#
_cell.length_a   1.000
_cell.length_b   1.000
_cell.length_c   1.000
_cell.angle_alpha   90.00
_cell.angle_beta   90.00
_cell.angle_gamma   90.00
#
_symmetry.space_group_name_H-M   'P 1'
#
loop_
_entity.id
_entity.type
_entity.pdbx_description
1 polymer ?
#
loop_
_entity_poly.entity_id
_entity_poly.type
_entity_poly.pdbx_seq_one_letter_code
_entity_poly.pdbx_strand_id
1 'polypeptide(L)'
;MPQNPLPPSSAALGWSLTLVEPLLPTERRALFEAAMHEVVVRTPDWAATFFGGFATDVMLTLPEVDPWRLLSGKVGSFTVGPRPPAEDGAVTRVGEKFGTVRNGFDRLPPMYDDPRNDPYLVALTPDLSPAAAAVLAAAGYGWEQANEMLLAASVTPGEAEASDVKVLRRRTPADRLFVVGSEAVRWAIHRRRSYAGKDDLWPLEAASRWAWRADRVSQGEASALPRPDQDEALKLHQCQWFPVDDFDSSQF
;
A
#
# COMPACT_ATOMS: atom_id res chain seq x y z
N MET A 1 8.79 3.29 33.80
CA MET A 1 7.32 3.16 33.81
C MET A 1 6.91 2.64 32.43
N PRO A 2 5.97 1.68 32.32
CA PRO A 2 5.44 1.31 31.01
C PRO A 2 4.76 2.55 30.42
N GLN A 3 5.26 3.03 29.28
CA GLN A 3 4.59 4.11 28.55
C GLN A 3 3.24 3.58 28.09
N ASN A 4 2.18 4.38 28.29
CA ASN A 4 0.88 4.01 27.74
C ASN A 4 1.02 3.81 26.23
N PRO A 5 0.44 2.72 25.67
CA PRO A 5 0.53 2.47 24.25
C PRO A 5 -0.09 3.62 23.46
N LEU A 6 0.56 4.01 22.37
CA LEU A 6 0.09 5.12 21.54
C LEU A 6 -1.32 4.82 20.97
N PRO A 7 -2.18 5.84 20.83
CA PRO A 7 -3.41 5.72 20.05
C PRO A 7 -3.10 5.26 18.62
N PRO A 8 -3.97 4.43 17.99
CA PRO A 8 -3.74 3.95 16.62
C PRO A 8 -3.47 5.07 15.61
N SER A 9 -4.23 6.16 15.67
CA SER A 9 -4.06 7.31 14.80
C SER A 9 -2.70 7.99 14.97
N SER A 10 -2.23 8.20 16.20
CA SER A 10 -0.91 8.76 16.47
C SER A 10 0.22 7.86 15.96
N ALA A 11 0.09 6.54 16.11
CA ALA A 11 1.07 5.59 15.61
C ALA A 11 1.13 5.57 14.07
N ALA A 12 -0.03 5.57 13.40
CA ALA A 12 -0.10 5.65 11.94
C ALA A 12 0.50 6.95 11.39
N LEU A 13 0.24 8.10 12.04
CA LEU A 13 0.85 9.37 11.65
C LEU A 13 2.36 9.34 11.81
N GLY A 14 2.87 8.87 12.97
CA GLY A 14 4.30 8.70 13.20
C GLY A 14 4.96 7.79 12.15
N TRP A 15 4.33 6.66 11.86
CA TRP A 15 4.79 5.73 10.83
C TRP A 15 4.77 6.35 9.43
N SER A 16 3.74 7.11 9.06
CA SER A 16 3.67 7.77 7.75
C SER A 16 4.82 8.77 7.51
N LEU A 17 5.35 9.39 8.59
CA LEU A 17 6.53 10.25 8.49
C LEU A 17 7.77 9.48 8.04
N THR A 18 7.88 8.19 8.38
CA THR A 18 9.01 7.35 7.90
C THR A 18 8.97 7.20 6.38
N LEU A 19 7.81 7.31 5.76
CA LEU A 19 7.63 7.13 4.31
C LEU A 19 8.01 8.39 3.52
N VAL A 20 8.01 9.56 4.14
CA VAL A 20 8.16 10.85 3.45
C VAL A 20 9.37 11.67 3.88
N GLU A 21 9.89 11.47 5.09
CA GLU A 21 11.01 12.27 5.61
C GLU A 21 12.34 11.49 5.51
N PRO A 22 13.19 11.76 4.50
CA PRO A 22 14.46 11.07 4.34
C PRO A 22 15.46 11.41 5.45
N LEU A 23 15.35 12.59 6.09
CA LEU A 23 16.26 13.04 7.15
C LEU A 23 15.82 12.57 8.54
N LEU A 24 14.77 11.75 8.62
CA LEU A 24 14.30 11.21 9.89
C LEU A 24 15.40 10.31 10.51
N PRO A 25 15.90 10.61 11.73
CA PRO A 25 16.94 9.81 12.35
C PRO A 25 16.54 8.33 12.47
N THR A 26 17.50 7.43 12.27
CA THR A 26 17.27 5.97 12.29
C THR A 26 16.59 5.51 13.58
N GLU A 27 17.01 6.03 14.73
CA GLU A 27 16.39 5.71 16.04
C GLU A 27 14.91 6.10 16.07
N ARG A 28 14.57 7.29 15.55
CA ARG A 28 13.19 7.77 15.52
C ARG A 28 12.34 6.99 14.52
N ARG A 29 12.91 6.60 13.38
CA ARG A 29 12.28 5.72 12.41
C ARG A 29 11.94 4.36 13.05
N ALA A 30 12.89 3.75 13.76
CA ALA A 30 12.68 2.49 14.45
C ALA A 30 11.57 2.58 15.52
N LEU A 31 11.51 3.69 16.28
CA LEU A 31 10.45 3.92 17.26
C LEU A 31 9.06 4.01 16.61
N PHE A 32 8.93 4.71 15.47
CA PHE A 32 7.65 4.81 14.75
C PHE A 32 7.22 3.49 14.12
N GLU A 33 8.14 2.73 13.53
CA GLU A 33 7.86 1.38 13.00
C GLU A 33 7.42 0.44 14.14
N ALA A 34 8.10 0.45 15.29
CA ALA A 34 7.74 -0.36 16.45
C ALA A 34 6.37 0.01 17.03
N ALA A 35 6.07 1.31 17.16
CA ALA A 35 4.76 1.77 17.65
C ALA A 35 3.62 1.35 16.72
N MET A 36 3.81 1.45 15.41
CA MET A 36 2.80 0.99 14.45
C MET A 36 2.63 -0.51 14.49
N HIS A 37 3.73 -1.27 14.57
CA HIS A 37 3.68 -2.72 14.74
C HIS A 37 2.89 -3.13 16.00
N GLU A 38 3.11 -2.46 17.14
CA GLU A 38 2.37 -2.72 18.37
C GLU A 38 0.85 -2.47 18.21
N VAL A 39 0.47 -1.40 17.50
CA VAL A 39 -0.93 -1.13 17.17
C VAL A 39 -1.51 -2.22 16.29
N VAL A 40 -0.76 -2.70 15.30
CA VAL A 40 -1.19 -3.81 14.42
C VAL A 40 -1.44 -5.08 15.22
N VAL A 41 -0.55 -5.40 16.17
CA VAL A 41 -0.71 -6.55 17.08
C VAL A 41 -1.97 -6.43 17.94
N ARG A 42 -2.23 -5.25 18.49
CA ARG A 42 -3.40 -5.02 19.36
C ARG A 42 -4.72 -4.91 18.62
N THR A 43 -4.69 -4.40 17.38
CA THR A 43 -5.88 -4.01 16.63
C THR A 43 -5.78 -4.40 15.15
N PRO A 44 -5.71 -5.70 14.82
CA PRO A 44 -5.49 -6.18 13.45
C PRO A 44 -6.59 -5.75 12.47
N ASP A 45 -7.86 -5.74 12.89
CA ASP A 45 -8.98 -5.29 12.04
C ASP A 45 -8.88 -3.80 11.67
N TRP A 46 -8.45 -2.98 12.63
CA TRP A 46 -8.20 -1.55 12.40
C TRP A 46 -7.02 -1.38 11.44
N ALA A 47 -5.93 -2.13 11.66
CA ALA A 47 -4.74 -2.07 10.82
C ALA A 47 -5.00 -2.53 9.38
N ALA A 48 -5.77 -3.60 9.18
CA ALA A 48 -6.15 -4.07 7.86
C ALA A 48 -6.96 -3.00 7.10
N THR A 49 -7.88 -2.34 7.81
CA THR A 49 -8.66 -1.22 7.26
C THR A 49 -7.76 -0.03 6.92
N PHE A 50 -6.85 0.33 7.82
CA PHE A 50 -5.90 1.43 7.62
C PHE A 50 -5.00 1.18 6.40
N PHE A 51 -4.30 0.05 6.34
CA PHE A 51 -3.37 -0.26 5.24
C PHE A 51 -4.10 -0.45 3.91
N GLY A 52 -5.21 -1.20 3.90
CA GLY A 52 -5.99 -1.43 2.69
C GLY A 52 -6.57 -0.13 2.13
N GLY A 53 -7.09 0.73 3.01
CA GLY A 53 -7.59 2.04 2.63
C GLY A 53 -6.51 3.01 2.18
N PHE A 54 -5.39 3.11 2.91
CA PHE A 54 -4.28 3.96 2.51
C PHE A 54 -3.72 3.53 1.14
N ALA A 55 -3.49 2.23 0.93
CA ALA A 55 -3.10 1.73 -0.39
C ALA A 55 -4.14 2.08 -1.47
N THR A 56 -5.44 1.98 -1.16
CA THR A 56 -6.52 2.36 -2.09
C THR A 56 -6.46 3.84 -2.47
N ASP A 57 -6.35 4.75 -1.50
CA ASP A 57 -6.26 6.19 -1.79
C ASP A 57 -5.06 6.50 -2.67
N VAL A 58 -3.89 5.90 -2.39
CA VAL A 58 -2.70 6.12 -3.22
C VAL A 58 -2.91 5.55 -4.63
N MET A 59 -3.40 4.32 -4.76
CA MET A 59 -3.62 3.68 -6.06
C MET A 59 -4.66 4.41 -6.91
N LEU A 60 -5.74 4.90 -6.31
CA LEU A 60 -6.82 5.59 -7.04
C LEU A 60 -6.48 7.03 -7.41
N THR A 61 -5.42 7.60 -6.82
CA THR A 61 -4.85 8.86 -7.31
C THR A 61 -3.91 8.70 -8.50
N LEU A 62 -3.49 7.49 -8.87
CA LEU A 62 -2.73 7.30 -10.11
C LEU A 62 -3.59 7.66 -11.33
N PRO A 63 -2.98 8.07 -12.47
CA PRO A 63 -3.74 8.32 -13.70
C PRO A 63 -4.60 7.10 -14.09
N GLU A 64 -5.77 7.33 -14.70
CA GLU A 64 -6.64 6.23 -15.16
C GLU A 64 -5.96 5.29 -16.16
N VAL A 65 -5.00 5.84 -16.91
CA VAL A 65 -4.18 5.13 -17.89
C VAL A 65 -2.99 4.40 -17.28
N ASP A 66 -2.72 4.58 -15.98
CA ASP A 66 -1.59 3.90 -15.34
C ASP A 66 -1.79 2.37 -15.37
N PRO A 67 -0.82 1.61 -15.91
CA PRO A 67 -0.99 0.17 -16.11
C PRO A 67 -1.07 -0.61 -14.79
N TRP A 68 -0.62 -0.03 -13.68
CA TRP A 68 -0.62 -0.66 -12.37
C TRP A 68 -1.84 -0.28 -11.53
N ARG A 69 -2.65 0.70 -11.96
CA ARG A 69 -3.86 1.13 -11.24
C ARG A 69 -4.92 0.03 -11.14
N LEU A 70 -5.08 -0.77 -12.19
CA LEU A 70 -6.10 -1.84 -12.26
C LEU A 70 -5.47 -3.16 -12.69
N LEU A 71 -5.05 -3.94 -11.69
CA LEU A 71 -4.47 -5.28 -11.82
C LEU A 71 -5.51 -6.37 -11.57
N SER A 72 -5.14 -7.63 -11.74
CA SER A 72 -5.88 -8.76 -11.17
C SER A 72 -5.04 -9.42 -10.08
N GLY A 73 -5.66 -9.88 -9.00
CA GLY A 73 -4.96 -10.38 -7.82
C GLY A 73 -5.64 -11.60 -7.23
N LYS A 74 -4.85 -12.43 -6.53
CA LYS A 74 -5.32 -13.63 -5.84
C LYS A 74 -4.55 -13.84 -4.54
N VAL A 75 -5.29 -14.25 -3.51
CA VAL A 75 -4.75 -14.93 -2.32
C VAL A 75 -5.71 -16.04 -1.91
N GLY A 76 -5.26 -17.29 -1.92
CA GLY A 76 -6.10 -18.45 -1.64
C GLY A 76 -7.29 -18.49 -2.60
N SER A 77 -8.51 -18.46 -2.07
CA SER A 77 -9.75 -18.39 -2.87
C SER A 77 -10.22 -16.96 -3.17
N PHE A 78 -9.65 -15.95 -2.51
CA PHE A 78 -10.04 -14.56 -2.72
C PHE A 78 -9.37 -14.01 -3.97
N THR A 79 -10.17 -13.44 -4.87
CA THR A 79 -9.70 -12.92 -6.16
C THR A 79 -10.31 -11.57 -6.49
N VAL A 80 -9.54 -10.74 -7.19
CA VAL A 80 -9.98 -9.45 -7.73
C VAL A 80 -9.57 -9.31 -9.19
N GLY A 81 -10.31 -8.49 -9.93
CA GLY A 81 -10.04 -8.20 -11.32
C GLY A 81 -10.44 -9.32 -12.30
N PRO A 82 -10.34 -9.03 -13.61
CA PRO A 82 -10.91 -9.89 -14.65
C PRO A 82 -10.12 -11.18 -14.92
N ARG A 83 -8.83 -11.23 -14.54
CA ARG A 83 -7.93 -12.35 -14.86
C ARG A 83 -6.98 -12.66 -13.69
N PRO A 84 -7.50 -13.14 -12.55
CA PRO A 84 -6.66 -13.44 -11.40
C PRO A 84 -5.59 -14.50 -11.74
N PRO A 85 -4.38 -14.42 -11.15
CA PRO A 85 -3.33 -15.40 -11.40
C PRO A 85 -3.72 -16.79 -10.87
N ALA A 86 -3.02 -17.82 -11.37
CA ALA A 86 -3.22 -19.20 -10.90
C ALA A 86 -2.75 -19.38 -9.45
N GLU A 87 -1.65 -18.71 -9.08
CA GLU A 87 -1.05 -18.70 -7.76
C GLU A 87 -1.31 -17.35 -7.05
N ASP A 88 -1.03 -17.30 -5.75
CA ASP A 88 -1.11 -16.05 -4.98
C ASP A 88 -0.19 -15.00 -5.59
N GLY A 89 -0.67 -13.76 -5.70
CA GLY A 89 0.05 -12.69 -6.39
C GLY A 89 -0.87 -11.75 -7.15
N ALA A 90 -0.27 -11.00 -8.06
CA ALA A 90 -0.99 -10.16 -9.00
C ALA A 90 -0.41 -10.23 -10.41
N VAL A 91 -1.27 -9.96 -11.38
CA VAL A 91 -0.93 -9.89 -12.81
C VAL A 91 -1.55 -8.66 -13.47
N THR A 92 -0.91 -8.24 -14.55
CA THR A 92 -1.40 -7.18 -15.43
C THR A 92 -2.62 -7.66 -16.23
N ARG A 93 -3.28 -6.74 -16.97
CA ARG A 93 -4.40 -7.08 -17.87
C ARG A 93 -4.02 -8.12 -18.94
N VAL A 94 -2.75 -8.16 -19.34
CA VAL A 94 -2.22 -9.12 -20.33
C VAL A 94 -1.70 -10.40 -19.68
N GLY A 95 -1.77 -10.54 -18.36
CA GLY A 95 -1.39 -11.74 -17.62
C GLY A 95 0.07 -11.81 -17.19
N GLU A 96 0.83 -10.73 -17.36
CA GLU A 96 2.23 -10.67 -16.88
C GLU A 96 2.28 -10.52 -15.37
N LYS A 97 3.27 -11.14 -14.72
CA LYS A 97 3.47 -11.04 -13.28
C LYS A 97 3.73 -9.59 -12.87
N PHE A 98 3.00 -9.12 -11.87
CA PHE A 98 3.23 -7.84 -11.20
C PHE A 98 4.06 -8.02 -9.93
N GLY A 99 4.73 -6.94 -9.50
CA GLY A 99 5.56 -6.91 -8.30
C GLY A 99 7.02 -7.26 -8.54
N THR A 100 7.45 -7.36 -9.79
CA THR A 100 8.87 -7.51 -10.12
C THR A 100 9.59 -6.16 -10.04
N VAL A 101 10.91 -6.19 -9.85
CA VAL A 101 11.78 -5.00 -9.93
C VAL A 101 11.51 -4.17 -11.20
N ARG A 102 11.28 -4.83 -12.35
CA ARG A 102 10.98 -4.17 -13.63
C ARG A 102 9.72 -3.30 -13.58
N ASN A 103 8.72 -3.69 -12.80
CA ASN A 103 7.49 -2.91 -12.66
C ASN A 103 7.72 -1.57 -11.94
N GLY A 104 8.78 -1.46 -11.14
CA GLY A 104 9.17 -0.21 -10.48
C GLY A 104 9.95 0.76 -11.37
N PHE A 105 10.53 0.27 -12.48
CA PHE A 105 11.48 1.00 -13.33
C PHE A 105 10.87 1.53 -14.63
N ASP A 106 9.64 1.15 -14.95
CA ASP A 106 8.95 1.50 -16.19
C ASP A 106 8.83 3.01 -16.44
N ARG A 107 8.76 3.82 -15.37
CA ARG A 107 8.67 5.29 -15.46
C ARG A 107 9.94 6.03 -15.11
N LEU A 108 10.79 5.44 -14.27
CA LEU A 108 12.03 6.03 -13.81
C LEU A 108 13.16 5.12 -14.30
N PRO A 109 13.73 5.40 -15.50
CA PRO A 109 14.82 4.59 -16.00
C PRO A 109 16.00 4.66 -15.01
N PRO A 110 16.73 3.56 -14.80
CA PRO A 110 17.87 3.56 -13.90
C PRO A 110 18.94 4.53 -14.39
N MET A 111 19.46 5.34 -13.47
CA MET A 111 20.60 6.22 -13.75
C MET A 111 21.94 5.47 -13.70
N TYR A 112 21.97 4.33 -13.00
CA TYR A 112 23.15 3.49 -12.83
C TYR A 112 22.87 2.07 -13.32
N ASP A 113 23.91 1.41 -13.85
CA ASP A 113 23.81 0.03 -14.35
C ASP A 113 23.30 -0.97 -13.30
N ASP A 114 23.66 -0.74 -12.04
CA ASP A 114 23.17 -1.50 -10.90
C ASP A 114 22.13 -0.67 -10.13
N PRO A 115 20.84 -1.05 -10.16
CA PRO A 115 19.77 -0.33 -9.47
C PRO A 115 19.95 -0.27 -7.94
N ARG A 116 20.82 -1.10 -7.35
CA ARG A 116 21.18 -1.02 -5.92
C ARG A 116 22.01 0.22 -5.58
N ASN A 117 22.66 0.81 -6.58
CA ASN A 117 23.41 2.05 -6.44
C ASN A 117 22.57 3.27 -6.82
N ASP A 118 21.35 3.07 -7.34
CA ASP A 118 20.46 4.14 -7.73
C ASP A 118 19.61 4.61 -6.54
N PRO A 119 19.79 5.85 -6.04
CA PRO A 119 19.07 6.33 -4.87
C PRO A 119 17.55 6.44 -5.09
N TYR A 120 17.09 6.50 -6.35
CA TYR A 120 15.67 6.52 -6.68
C TYR A 120 15.06 5.12 -6.80
N LEU A 121 15.87 4.08 -7.03
CA LEU A 121 15.39 2.73 -7.32
C LEU A 121 15.83 1.67 -6.30
N VAL A 122 16.80 1.96 -5.44
CA VAL A 122 17.36 1.00 -4.47
C VAL A 122 16.27 0.36 -3.58
N ALA A 123 15.25 1.13 -3.21
CA ALA A 123 14.12 0.67 -2.40
C ALA A 123 13.22 -0.36 -3.11
N LEU A 124 13.32 -0.49 -4.44
CA LEU A 124 12.55 -1.42 -5.28
C LEU A 124 13.39 -2.59 -5.78
N THR A 125 14.64 -2.71 -5.34
CA THR A 125 15.52 -3.80 -5.78
C THR A 125 15.07 -5.19 -5.28
N PRO A 126 14.34 -5.33 -4.16
CA PRO A 126 13.60 -6.54 -3.88
C PRO A 126 12.30 -6.57 -4.69
N ASP A 127 11.96 -7.74 -5.25
CA ASP A 127 10.61 -8.01 -5.74
C ASP A 127 9.61 -7.86 -4.57
N LEU A 128 8.40 -7.38 -4.87
CA LEU A 128 7.29 -7.44 -3.94
C LEU A 128 6.95 -8.88 -3.58
N SER A 129 6.60 -9.10 -2.32
CA SER A 129 5.97 -10.35 -1.92
C SER A 129 4.66 -10.55 -2.72
N PRO A 130 4.33 -11.79 -3.12
CA PRO A 130 3.07 -12.06 -3.83
C PRO A 130 1.84 -11.56 -3.05
N ALA A 131 1.88 -11.66 -1.72
CA ALA A 131 0.88 -11.11 -0.82
C ALA A 131 0.70 -9.59 -0.99
N ALA A 132 1.78 -8.81 -0.94
CA ALA A 132 1.72 -7.35 -1.11
C ALA A 132 1.26 -6.97 -2.53
N ALA A 133 1.72 -7.70 -3.54
CA ALA A 133 1.28 -7.54 -4.92
C ALA A 133 -0.24 -7.74 -5.08
N ALA A 134 -0.80 -8.78 -4.45
CA ALA A 134 -2.24 -9.04 -4.46
C ALA A 134 -3.04 -7.93 -3.75
N VAL A 135 -2.53 -7.42 -2.62
CA VAL A 135 -3.14 -6.29 -1.89
C VAL A 135 -3.18 -5.04 -2.76
N LEU A 136 -2.10 -4.73 -3.49
CA LEU A 136 -2.08 -3.63 -4.46
C LEU A 136 -3.10 -3.81 -5.59
N ALA A 137 -3.27 -5.03 -6.10
CA ALA A 137 -4.29 -5.32 -7.09
C ALA A 137 -5.70 -5.05 -6.54
N ALA A 138 -5.97 -5.45 -5.29
CA ALA A 138 -7.25 -5.22 -4.64
C ALA A 138 -7.52 -3.73 -4.33
N ALA A 139 -6.47 -2.97 -3.97
CA ALA A 139 -6.55 -1.53 -3.75
C ALA A 139 -7.04 -0.74 -4.97
N GLY A 140 -6.82 -1.24 -6.18
CA GLY A 140 -7.38 -0.65 -7.41
C GLY A 140 -8.91 -0.74 -7.51
N TYR A 141 -9.55 -1.63 -6.74
CA TYR A 141 -11.00 -1.84 -6.75
C TYR A 141 -11.73 -1.23 -5.54
N GLY A 142 -10.99 -0.84 -4.50
CA GLY A 142 -11.55 -0.22 -3.32
C GLY A 142 -10.95 -0.75 -2.02
N TRP A 143 -11.22 -0.01 -0.94
CA TRP A 143 -10.63 -0.26 0.37
C TRP A 143 -11.17 -1.54 1.02
N GLU A 144 -12.42 -1.92 0.75
CA GLU A 144 -13.02 -3.15 1.26
C GLU A 144 -12.30 -4.36 0.67
N GLN A 145 -12.08 -4.35 -0.65
CA GLN A 145 -11.35 -5.41 -1.35
C GLN A 145 -9.90 -5.48 -0.87
N ALA A 146 -9.24 -4.33 -0.67
CA ALA A 146 -7.87 -4.28 -0.15
C ALA A 146 -7.76 -4.80 1.29
N ASN A 147 -8.72 -4.45 2.14
CA ASN A 147 -8.81 -4.95 3.51
C ASN A 147 -9.00 -6.47 3.54
N GLU A 148 -9.96 -7.00 2.79
CA GLU A 148 -10.21 -8.44 2.69
C GLU A 148 -9.01 -9.21 2.14
N MET A 149 -8.39 -8.69 1.07
CA MET A 149 -7.16 -9.26 0.50
C MET A 149 -6.03 -9.27 1.53
N LEU A 150 -5.84 -8.19 2.29
CA LEU A 150 -4.78 -8.09 3.30
C LEU A 150 -5.02 -9.07 4.46
N LEU A 151 -6.27 -9.20 4.92
CA LEU A 151 -6.63 -10.21 5.93
C LEU A 151 -6.35 -11.62 5.41
N ALA A 152 -6.75 -11.94 4.18
CA ALA A 152 -6.46 -13.24 3.56
C ALA A 152 -4.95 -13.48 3.42
N ALA A 153 -4.20 -12.48 2.98
CA ALA A 153 -2.75 -12.52 2.78
C ALA A 153 -1.96 -12.71 4.06
N SER A 154 -2.55 -12.30 5.18
CA SER A 154 -1.90 -12.39 6.49
C SER A 154 -2.05 -13.77 7.11
N VAL A 155 -3.05 -14.56 6.73
CA VAL A 155 -3.22 -15.92 7.25
C VAL A 155 -2.17 -16.89 6.66
N THR A 156 -1.80 -17.92 7.42
CA THR A 156 -0.81 -18.94 7.01
C THR A 156 -1.30 -19.69 5.75
N PRO A 157 -0.40 -19.96 4.76
CA PRO A 157 -0.76 -20.73 3.57
C PRO A 157 -1.40 -22.08 3.93
N GLY A 158 -2.58 -22.37 3.36
CA GLY A 158 -3.40 -23.56 3.64
C GLY A 158 -4.63 -23.33 4.53
N GLU A 159 -4.66 -22.26 5.34
CA GLU A 159 -5.86 -21.90 6.15
C GLU A 159 -6.82 -20.95 5.41
N ALA A 160 -6.32 -20.25 4.39
CA ALA A 160 -7.08 -19.31 3.56
C ALA A 160 -8.07 -19.99 2.59
N GLU A 161 -7.87 -21.28 2.26
CA GLU A 161 -8.71 -21.98 1.27
C GLU A 161 -10.14 -22.29 1.75
N ALA A 162 -10.44 -22.15 3.05
CA ALA A 162 -11.69 -22.66 3.64
C ALA A 162 -12.49 -21.65 4.49
N SER A 163 -12.08 -20.37 4.56
CA SER A 163 -12.52 -19.48 5.64
C SER A 163 -13.25 -18.23 5.15
N ASP A 164 -14.44 -17.98 5.70
CA ASP A 164 -15.17 -16.70 5.61
C ASP A 164 -14.30 -15.56 6.17
N VAL A 165 -14.45 -14.34 5.64
CA VAL A 165 -13.70 -13.13 6.05
C VAL A 165 -13.76 -12.92 7.56
N LYS A 166 -14.91 -13.23 8.19
CA LYS A 166 -15.08 -13.16 9.65
C LYS A 166 -14.17 -14.11 10.43
N VAL A 167 -13.80 -15.24 9.83
CA VAL A 167 -12.90 -16.24 10.42
C VAL A 167 -11.44 -15.81 10.27
N LEU A 168 -11.07 -15.24 9.12
CA LEU A 168 -9.71 -14.73 8.86
C LEU A 168 -9.30 -13.65 9.86
N ARG A 169 -10.22 -12.75 10.22
CA ARG A 169 -10.01 -11.70 11.24
C ARG A 169 -9.52 -12.23 12.60
N ARG A 170 -9.94 -13.43 12.98
CA ARG A 170 -9.57 -14.03 14.28
C ARG A 170 -8.20 -14.72 14.29
N ARG A 171 -7.63 -15.01 13.11
CA ARG A 171 -6.42 -15.84 12.96
C ARG A 171 -5.22 -15.11 12.37
N THR A 172 -5.38 -13.83 12.05
CA THR A 172 -4.35 -13.04 11.37
C THR A 172 -3.13 -12.84 12.27
N PRO A 173 -1.96 -13.42 11.94
CA PRO A 173 -0.67 -13.08 12.55
C PRO A 173 -0.34 -11.61 12.22
N ALA A 174 -0.36 -10.78 13.25
CA ALA A 174 -0.17 -9.34 13.13
C ALA A 174 1.15 -8.94 12.47
N ASP A 175 2.23 -9.68 12.72
CA ASP A 175 3.54 -9.43 12.10
C ASP A 175 3.46 -9.49 10.57
N ARG A 176 2.73 -10.49 10.05
CA ARG A 176 2.54 -10.65 8.60
C ARG A 176 1.66 -9.56 8.02
N LEU A 177 0.61 -9.14 8.75
CA LEU A 177 -0.24 -8.01 8.35
C LEU A 177 0.58 -6.73 8.20
N PHE A 178 1.42 -6.42 9.20
CA PHE A 178 2.28 -5.24 9.15
C PHE A 178 3.26 -5.30 7.98
N VAL A 179 3.95 -6.43 7.79
CA VAL A 179 4.91 -6.59 6.69
C VAL A 179 4.23 -6.41 5.33
N VAL A 180 3.15 -7.16 5.06
CA VAL A 180 2.45 -7.12 3.77
C VAL A 180 1.81 -5.74 3.52
N GLY A 181 1.14 -5.18 4.52
CA GLY A 181 0.48 -3.87 4.40
C GLY A 181 1.48 -2.73 4.19
N SER A 182 2.57 -2.72 4.95
CA SER A 182 3.61 -1.69 4.84
C SER A 182 4.38 -1.78 3.52
N GLU A 183 4.65 -2.99 3.03
CA GLU A 183 5.28 -3.24 1.73
C GLU A 183 4.41 -2.73 0.58
N ALA A 184 3.12 -3.08 0.57
CA ALA A 184 2.16 -2.60 -0.42
C ALA A 184 2.08 -1.07 -0.46
N VAL A 185 1.93 -0.42 0.71
CA VAL A 185 1.86 1.05 0.79
C VAL A 185 3.15 1.71 0.30
N ARG A 186 4.32 1.20 0.69
CA ARG A 186 5.62 1.76 0.24
C ARG A 186 5.74 1.73 -1.29
N TRP A 187 5.35 0.64 -1.92
CA TRP A 187 5.37 0.53 -3.38
C TRP A 187 4.36 1.48 -4.04
N ALA A 188 3.13 1.57 -3.51
CA ALA A 188 2.13 2.50 -4.03
C ALA A 188 2.62 3.96 -3.97
N ILE A 189 3.25 4.35 -2.86
CA ILE A 189 3.83 5.68 -2.69
C ILE A 189 4.96 5.91 -3.70
N HIS A 190 5.85 4.93 -3.88
CA HIS A 190 6.89 5.03 -4.90
C HIS A 190 6.28 5.30 -6.28
N ARG A 191 5.27 4.50 -6.67
CA ARG A 191 4.60 4.67 -7.95
C ARG A 191 3.99 6.06 -8.08
N ARG A 192 3.31 6.54 -7.05
CA ARG A 192 2.73 7.89 -7.04
C ARG A 192 3.79 8.98 -7.17
N ARG A 193 4.93 8.87 -6.49
CA ARG A 193 6.03 9.83 -6.59
C ARG A 193 6.67 9.91 -7.97
N SER A 194 6.59 8.84 -8.77
CA SER A 194 6.98 8.89 -10.19
C SER A 194 6.10 9.81 -11.06
N TYR A 195 5.00 10.34 -10.49
CA TYR A 195 4.15 11.37 -11.07
C TYR A 195 4.20 12.68 -10.29
N ALA A 196 4.02 12.62 -8.96
CA ALA A 196 3.86 13.80 -8.12
C ALA A 196 5.20 14.45 -7.70
N GLY A 197 6.32 13.77 -7.93
CA GLY A 197 7.64 14.21 -7.47
C GLY A 197 7.96 13.79 -6.03
N LYS A 198 9.19 14.11 -5.61
CA LYS A 198 9.74 13.70 -4.31
C LYS A 198 9.07 14.38 -3.10
N ASP A 199 8.54 15.58 -3.30
CA ASP A 199 7.93 16.41 -2.26
C ASP A 199 6.42 16.14 -2.09
N ASP A 200 5.93 15.00 -2.60
CA ASP A 200 4.53 14.59 -2.49
C ASP A 200 4.10 14.36 -1.03
N LEU A 201 3.25 15.27 -0.53
CA LEU A 201 2.71 15.24 0.83
C LEU A 201 1.42 14.41 0.95
N TRP A 202 0.83 13.99 -0.17
CA TRP A 202 -0.39 13.19 -0.15
C TRP A 202 -0.31 11.93 0.73
N PRO A 203 0.80 11.18 0.80
CA PRO A 203 0.88 10.02 1.69
C PRO A 203 0.60 10.35 3.17
N LEU A 204 0.96 11.55 3.65
CA LEU A 204 0.65 11.98 5.01
C LEU A 204 -0.84 12.25 5.18
N GLU A 205 -1.47 12.91 4.20
CA GLU A 205 -2.90 13.18 4.23
C GLU A 205 -3.71 11.88 4.16
N ALA A 206 -3.37 11.00 3.21
CA ALA A 206 -4.02 9.70 3.04
C ALA A 206 -3.90 8.84 4.32
N ALA A 207 -2.72 8.79 4.95
CA ALA A 207 -2.53 8.13 6.24
C ALA A 207 -3.41 8.76 7.34
N SER A 208 -3.46 10.08 7.44
CA SER A 208 -4.29 10.79 8.42
C SER A 208 -5.78 10.47 8.25
N ARG A 209 -6.27 10.50 7.01
CA ARG A 209 -7.65 10.19 6.67
C ARG A 209 -7.99 8.76 6.98
N TRP A 210 -7.13 7.82 6.61
CA TRP A 210 -7.39 6.39 6.85
C TRP A 210 -7.23 5.96 8.29
N ALA A 211 -6.39 6.62 9.08
CA ALA A 211 -6.38 6.43 10.52
C ALA A 211 -7.76 6.77 11.12
N TRP A 212 -8.32 7.93 10.77
CA TRP A 212 -9.65 8.34 11.21
C TRP A 212 -10.78 7.43 10.68
N ARG A 213 -10.71 7.03 9.39
CA ARG A 213 -11.69 6.11 8.79
C ARG A 213 -11.64 4.73 9.42
N ALA A 214 -10.46 4.21 9.72
CA ALA A 214 -10.31 2.92 10.39
C ALA A 214 -10.91 2.93 11.80
N ASP A 215 -10.79 4.04 12.54
CA ASP A 215 -11.50 4.21 13.81
C ASP A 215 -13.03 4.09 13.62
N ARG A 216 -13.59 4.80 12.63
CA ARG A 216 -15.03 4.75 12.28
C ARG A 216 -15.50 3.35 11.89
N VAL A 217 -14.74 2.66 11.02
CA VAL A 217 -15.05 1.29 10.60
C VAL A 217 -15.02 0.34 11.79
N SER A 218 -14.06 0.48 12.70
CA SER A 218 -13.96 -0.35 13.91
C SER A 218 -15.16 -0.16 14.87
N GLN A 219 -15.82 0.99 14.80
CA GLN A 219 -17.03 1.33 15.56
C GLN A 219 -18.33 0.90 14.86
N GLY A 220 -18.24 0.27 13.68
CA GLY A 220 -19.39 -0.17 12.90
C GLY A 220 -19.98 0.90 11.98
N GLU A 221 -19.29 2.03 11.78
CA GLU A 221 -19.77 3.18 11.01
C GLU A 221 -19.28 3.16 9.55
N ALA A 222 -18.98 1.99 9.00
CA ALA A 222 -18.42 1.84 7.65
C ALA A 222 -19.32 2.41 6.54
N SER A 223 -20.65 2.29 6.69
CA SER A 223 -21.62 2.77 5.70
C SER A 223 -21.67 4.30 5.57
N ALA A 224 -21.10 5.04 6.52
CA ALA A 224 -21.02 6.49 6.49
C ALA A 224 -19.77 7.02 5.75
N LEU A 225 -18.86 6.14 5.33
CA LEU A 225 -17.66 6.54 4.60
C LEU A 225 -17.97 6.74 3.11
N PRO A 226 -17.41 7.78 2.48
CA PRO A 226 -17.57 7.99 1.04
C PRO A 226 -16.96 6.82 0.28
N ARG A 227 -17.66 6.37 -0.76
CA ARG A 227 -17.08 5.40 -1.69
C ARG A 227 -15.95 6.05 -2.48
N PRO A 228 -14.96 5.29 -2.97
CA PRO A 228 -13.82 5.89 -3.67
C PRO A 228 -14.20 6.72 -4.91
N ASP A 229 -15.26 6.33 -5.63
CA ASP A 229 -15.80 7.08 -6.79
C ASP A 229 -16.52 8.39 -6.39
N GLN A 230 -16.88 8.53 -5.12
CA GLN A 230 -17.60 9.66 -4.54
C GLN A 230 -16.69 10.56 -3.69
N ASP A 231 -15.41 10.23 -3.57
CA ASP A 231 -14.45 10.99 -2.78
C ASP A 231 -13.85 12.12 -3.61
N GLU A 232 -14.45 13.31 -3.55
CA GLU A 232 -14.01 14.49 -4.29
C GLU A 232 -12.55 14.87 -4.00
N ALA A 233 -12.04 14.56 -2.80
CA ALA A 233 -10.63 14.81 -2.50
C ALA A 233 -9.70 13.89 -3.31
N LEU A 234 -10.09 12.64 -3.60
CA LEU A 234 -9.29 11.81 -4.52
C LEU A 234 -9.19 12.42 -5.92
N LYS A 235 -10.26 13.06 -6.39
CA LYS A 235 -10.28 13.74 -7.70
C LYS A 235 -9.32 14.92 -7.75
N LEU A 236 -9.28 15.72 -6.68
CA LEU A 236 -8.35 16.86 -6.56
C LEU A 236 -6.88 16.45 -6.54
N HIS A 237 -6.59 15.25 -6.05
CA HIS A 237 -5.23 14.73 -5.91
C HIS A 237 -4.84 13.70 -6.97
N GLN A 238 -5.64 13.57 -8.04
CA GLN A 238 -5.26 12.75 -9.19
C GLN A 238 -3.93 13.24 -9.77
N CYS A 239 -2.97 12.32 -9.80
CA CYS A 239 -1.72 12.51 -10.51
C CYS A 239 -2.04 12.73 -11.99
N GLN A 240 -1.50 13.81 -12.53
CA GLN A 240 -1.50 14.03 -13.96
C GLN A 240 -0.17 13.54 -14.53
N TRP A 241 -0.24 12.92 -15.71
CA TRP A 241 0.97 12.65 -16.46
C TRP A 241 1.38 13.95 -17.15
N PHE A 242 2.43 14.59 -16.64
CA PHE A 242 3.21 15.52 -17.44
C PHE A 242 4.29 14.68 -18.12
N PRO A 243 4.28 14.56 -19.46
CA PRO A 243 5.45 14.04 -20.16
C PRO A 243 6.63 14.86 -19.68
N VAL A 244 7.68 14.20 -19.19
CA VAL A 244 8.92 14.89 -18.83
C VAL A 244 9.59 15.24 -20.15
N ASP A 245 9.13 16.31 -20.81
CA ASP A 245 9.76 16.86 -22.00
C ASP A 245 11.06 17.64 -21.66
N ASP A 246 11.41 17.75 -20.37
CA ASP A 246 12.52 18.59 -19.90
C ASP A 246 13.71 17.82 -19.28
N PHE A 247 13.76 16.48 -19.33
CA PHE A 247 14.99 15.77 -18.95
C PHE A 247 15.99 15.80 -20.12
N ASP A 248 16.69 16.93 -20.24
CA ASP A 248 17.83 17.05 -21.12
C ASP A 248 19.07 16.42 -20.44
N SER A 249 19.35 15.17 -20.80
CA SER A 249 20.53 14.44 -20.32
C SER A 249 21.86 15.07 -20.75
N SER A 250 21.86 16.10 -21.62
CA SER A 250 23.06 16.85 -21.99
C SER A 250 23.43 17.97 -21.01
N GLN A 251 22.63 18.19 -19.96
CA GLN A 251 22.90 19.18 -18.90
C GLN A 251 23.71 18.62 -17.72
N PHE A 252 24.21 17.37 -17.81
CA PHE A 252 25.09 16.75 -16.82
C PHE A 252 26.33 16.11 -17.46
#